data_AF-A0AA39SQY3-F1
#
_entry.id   AF-A0AA39SQY3-F1
#
_cell.length_a   1.000
_cell.length_b   1.000
_cell.length_c   1.000
_cell.angle_alpha   90.00
_cell.angle_beta   90.00
_cell.angle_gamma   90.00
#
_symmetry.space_group_name_H-M   'P 1'
#
loop_
_entity.id
_entity.type
_entity.pdbx_description
1 polymer ?
#
loop_
_entity_poly.entity_id
_entity_poly.type
_entity_poly.pdbx_seq_one_letter_code
_entity_poly.pdbx_strand_id
1 'polypeptide(L)'
;MAIENTQNFVQPSIPRFDGHYDHWSMLMENFLKSKEYWSVVDLGVAELAEGVMLTDAQRTEREGLQLKDLKAKNYLFQAIDRSILETILCKDTSKHIWDSMKKKYQGTTRAKKQQLQALHSEFETLQMKSGELVTDYFSWTMAIVNKMRIHGDKKEDVTNSP
;
A
#
# COMPACT_ATOMS: atom_id res chain seq x y z
N MET A 1 42.98 15.94 -15.34
CA MET A 1 41.58 15.87 -15.83
C MET A 1 40.88 14.82 -14.96
N ALA A 2 40.18 15.26 -13.91
CA ALA A 2 39.43 14.37 -13.03
C ALA A 2 38.03 14.21 -13.62
N ILE A 3 37.66 12.97 -13.94
CA ILE A 3 36.31 12.64 -14.41
C ILE A 3 35.45 12.53 -13.14
N GLU A 4 34.70 13.57 -12.84
CA GLU A 4 33.60 13.48 -11.87
C GLU A 4 32.55 12.55 -12.45
N ASN A 5 32.49 11.33 -11.93
CA ASN A 5 31.33 10.46 -12.10
C ASN A 5 30.15 11.11 -11.38
N THR A 6 29.42 11.97 -12.08
CA THR A 6 28.03 12.29 -11.71
C THR A 6 27.23 11.01 -11.81
N GLN A 7 27.20 10.23 -10.72
CA GLN A 7 26.13 9.29 -10.50
C GLN A 7 24.84 10.10 -10.54
N ASN A 8 24.10 9.97 -11.64
CA ASN A 8 22.74 10.47 -11.75
C ASN A 8 21.91 9.75 -10.69
N PHE A 9 21.89 10.29 -9.48
CA PHE A 9 20.95 9.91 -8.45
C PHE A 9 19.56 10.33 -8.95
N VAL A 10 18.89 9.41 -9.65
CA VAL A 10 17.49 9.57 -10.01
C VAL A 10 16.73 9.76 -8.70
N GLN A 11 16.09 10.92 -8.55
CA GLN A 11 15.22 11.19 -7.41
C GLN A 11 14.20 10.05 -7.31
N PRO A 12 14.06 9.38 -6.16
CA PRO A 12 13.05 8.35 -5.98
C PRO A 12 11.68 8.94 -6.32
N SER A 13 10.98 8.34 -7.27
CA SER A 13 9.62 8.74 -7.59
C SER A 13 8.69 8.38 -6.42
N ILE A 14 7.66 9.20 -6.20
CA ILE A 14 6.66 8.92 -5.16
C ILE A 14 5.88 7.67 -5.59
N PRO A 15 5.88 6.58 -4.79
CA PRO A 15 5.14 5.37 -5.14
C PRO A 15 3.64 5.64 -5.17
N ARG A 16 3.02 5.52 -6.34
CA ARG A 16 1.56 5.63 -6.51
C ARG A 16 0.88 4.36 -6.04
N PHE A 17 -0.26 4.50 -5.38
CA PHE A 17 -1.06 3.38 -4.92
C PHE A 17 -1.88 2.82 -6.08
N ASP A 18 -1.72 1.51 -6.34
CA ASP A 18 -2.31 0.76 -7.44
C ASP A 18 -3.34 -0.29 -6.96
N GLY A 19 -3.67 -0.28 -5.66
CA GLY A 19 -4.53 -1.30 -5.04
C GLY A 19 -3.77 -2.45 -4.36
N HIS A 20 -2.46 -2.60 -4.58
CA HIS A 20 -1.63 -3.60 -3.90
C HIS A 20 -0.99 -3.01 -2.64
N TYR A 21 -1.77 -3.01 -1.54
CA TYR A 21 -1.33 -2.39 -0.28
C TYR A 21 0.05 -2.86 0.19
N ASP A 22 0.30 -4.18 0.26
CA ASP A 22 1.56 -4.71 0.80
C ASP A 22 2.79 -4.25 -0.01
N HIS A 23 2.65 -4.17 -1.34
CA HIS A 23 3.72 -3.71 -2.21
C HIS A 23 3.92 -2.19 -2.11
N TRP A 24 2.83 -1.43 -2.21
CA TRP A 24 2.87 0.02 -2.08
C TRP A 24 3.39 0.46 -0.70
N SER A 25 2.94 -0.17 0.39
CA SER A 25 3.36 0.18 1.75
C SER A 25 4.85 -0.04 1.94
N MET A 26 5.40 -1.13 1.39
CA MET A 26 6.84 -1.41 1.44
C MET A 26 7.64 -0.29 0.73
N LEU A 27 7.22 0.12 -0.47
CA LEU A 27 7.90 1.17 -1.23
C LEU A 27 7.76 2.54 -0.55
N MET A 28 6.55 2.89 -0.11
CA MET A 28 6.25 4.18 0.52
C MET A 28 6.95 4.32 1.88
N GLU A 29 6.97 3.27 2.69
CA GLU A 29 7.71 3.25 3.95
C GLU A 29 9.20 3.50 3.72
N ASN A 30 9.80 2.79 2.76
CA ASN A 30 11.22 2.98 2.42
C ASN A 30 11.49 4.41 1.93
N PHE A 31 10.61 4.94 1.07
CA PHE A 31 10.69 6.32 0.59
C PHE A 31 10.66 7.34 1.75
N LEU A 32 9.71 7.21 2.69
CA LEU A 32 9.59 8.12 3.83
C LEU A 32 10.72 7.97 4.84
N LYS A 33 11.28 6.76 5.02
CA LYS A 33 12.49 6.54 5.81
C LYS A 33 13.69 7.25 5.22
N SER A 34 13.88 7.17 3.88
CA SER A 34 14.97 7.89 3.19
C SER A 34 14.90 9.41 3.32
N LYS A 35 13.70 9.96 3.59
CA LYS A 35 13.46 11.39 3.82
C LYS A 35 13.41 11.77 5.31
N GLU A 36 13.63 10.81 6.21
CA GLU A 36 13.54 10.97 7.68
C GLU A 36 12.16 11.40 8.20
N TYR A 37 11.10 11.09 7.45
CA TYR A 37 9.71 11.43 7.80
C TYR A 37 8.93 10.25 8.37
N TRP A 38 9.51 9.05 8.41
CA TRP A 38 8.82 7.86 8.91
C TRP A 38 8.38 7.97 10.37
N SER A 39 9.18 8.62 11.24
CA SER A 39 8.88 8.71 12.66
C SER A 39 7.53 9.37 12.97
N VAL A 40 7.17 10.43 12.22
CA VAL A 40 5.88 11.13 12.39
C VAL A 40 4.70 10.35 11.80
N VAL A 41 4.94 9.42 10.88
CA VAL A 41 3.92 8.53 10.32
C VAL A 41 3.64 7.37 11.26
N ASP A 42 4.69 6.79 11.82
CA ASP A 42 4.62 5.61 12.69
C ASP A 42 4.12 5.98 14.09
N LEU A 43 4.81 6.93 14.73
CA LEU A 43 4.51 7.34 16.11
C LEU A 43 3.45 8.44 16.19
N GLY A 44 3.32 9.26 15.13
CA GLY A 44 2.49 10.45 15.14
C GLY A 44 3.21 11.67 15.71
N VAL A 45 2.53 12.81 15.71
CA VAL A 45 2.97 14.02 16.42
C VAL A 45 2.13 14.12 17.69
N ALA A 46 2.78 14.11 18.86
CA ALA A 46 2.07 14.17 20.12
C ALA A 46 1.23 15.46 20.26
N GLU A 47 -0.03 15.30 20.67
CA GLU A 47 -0.87 16.41 21.10
C GLU A 47 -0.41 16.90 22.47
N LEU A 48 -0.39 18.22 22.66
CA LEU A 48 -0.07 18.80 23.95
C LEU A 48 -1.28 18.69 24.86
N ALA A 49 -1.06 18.30 26.11
CA ALA A 49 -2.04 18.52 27.16
C ALA A 49 -2.24 20.03 27.35
N GLU A 50 -3.50 20.46 27.49
CA GLU A 50 -3.82 21.86 27.75
C GLU A 50 -3.12 22.36 29.02
N GLY A 51 -2.48 23.53 28.93
CA GLY A 51 -1.83 24.18 30.07
C GLY A 51 -0.34 23.87 30.26
N VAL A 52 0.29 23.07 29.40
CA VAL A 52 1.75 22.83 29.48
C VAL A 52 2.52 24.03 28.91
N MET A 53 3.27 24.72 29.76
CA MET A 53 4.29 25.69 29.34
C MET A 53 5.48 24.92 28.76
N LEU A 54 5.66 24.99 27.45
CA LEU A 54 6.82 24.42 26.77
C LEU A 54 8.04 25.34 26.92
N THR A 55 9.21 24.75 27.12
CA THR A 55 10.47 25.46 26.95
C THR A 55 10.68 25.81 25.47
N ASP A 56 11.52 26.80 25.18
CA ASP A 56 11.82 27.19 23.80
C ASP A 56 12.38 26.02 22.98
N ALA A 57 13.23 25.19 23.59
CA ALA A 57 13.78 23.99 22.96
C ALA A 57 12.69 22.97 22.56
N GLN A 58 11.71 22.73 23.44
CA GLN A 58 10.60 21.82 23.16
C GLN A 58 9.67 22.38 22.07
N ARG A 59 9.50 23.71 22.00
CA ARG A 59 8.72 24.36 20.95
C ARG A 59 9.37 24.15 19.59
N THR A 60 10.67 24.43 19.47
CA THR A 60 11.42 24.25 18.22
C THR A 60 11.40 22.79 17.75
N GLU A 61 11.59 21.84 18.66
CA GLU A 61 11.49 20.41 18.32
C GLU A 61 10.11 20.06 17.76
N ARG A 62 9.05 20.55 18.40
CA ARG A 62 7.67 20.31 17.97
C ARG A 62 7.37 20.91 16.60
N GLU A 63 7.80 22.14 16.33
CA GLU A 63 7.67 22.77 15.01
C GLU A 63 8.38 21.94 13.94
N GLY A 64 9.55 21.37 14.27
CA GLY A 64 10.26 20.42 13.42
C GLY A 64 9.45 19.16 13.10
N LEU A 65 8.82 18.56 14.11
CA LEU A 65 7.96 17.38 13.93
C LEU A 65 6.69 17.70 13.11
N GLN A 66 6.05 18.84 13.37
CA GLN A 66 4.90 19.30 12.59
C GLN A 66 5.27 19.54 11.12
N LEU A 67 6.43 20.14 10.86
CA LEU A 67 6.91 20.33 9.49
C LEU A 67 7.17 18.99 8.80
N LYS A 68 7.78 18.01 9.50
CA LYS A 68 7.95 16.65 8.98
C LYS A 68 6.61 15.99 8.67
N ASP A 69 5.62 16.13 9.56
CA ASP A 69 4.27 15.58 9.35
C ASP A 69 3.61 16.19 8.10
N LEU A 70 3.64 17.50 7.94
CA LEU A 70 3.11 18.18 6.75
C LEU A 70 3.78 17.69 5.46
N LYS A 71 5.10 17.48 5.47
CA LYS A 71 5.83 16.94 4.31
C LYS A 71 5.46 15.49 4.02
N ALA A 72 5.34 14.64 5.04
CA ALA A 72 4.87 13.26 4.89
C ALA A 72 3.44 13.20 4.33
N LYS A 73 2.53 14.03 4.85
CA LYS A 73 1.16 14.17 4.34
C LYS A 73 1.15 14.52 2.86
N ASN A 74 1.94 15.50 2.44
CA ASN A 74 2.03 15.89 1.03
C ASN A 74 2.45 14.75 0.12
N TYR A 75 3.37 13.89 0.56
CA TYR A 75 3.75 12.72 -0.21
C TYR A 75 2.68 11.65 -0.24
N LEU A 76 2.01 11.38 0.89
CA LEU A 76 0.90 10.43 0.95
C LEU A 76 -0.28 10.87 0.08
N PHE A 77 -0.60 12.17 0.03
CA PHE A 77 -1.60 12.71 -0.89
C PHE A 77 -1.17 12.59 -2.36
N GLN A 78 0.10 12.81 -2.67
CA GLN A 78 0.66 12.56 -4.00
C GLN A 78 0.85 11.07 -4.32
N ALA A 79 0.55 10.17 -3.39
CA ALA A 79 0.59 8.73 -3.64
C ALA A 79 -0.79 8.18 -3.99
N ILE A 80 -1.86 8.90 -3.69
CA ILE A 80 -3.23 8.42 -3.83
C ILE A 80 -4.06 9.32 -4.74
N ASP A 81 -5.13 8.75 -5.26
CA ASP A 81 -6.04 9.42 -6.18
C ASP A 81 -7.19 10.07 -5.40
N ARG A 82 -7.90 11.00 -6.04
CA ARG A 82 -9.05 11.69 -5.42
C ARG A 82 -10.10 10.71 -4.88
N SER A 83 -10.41 9.66 -5.64
CA SER A 83 -11.39 8.63 -5.25
C SER A 83 -11.00 7.91 -3.97
N ILE A 84 -9.70 7.65 -3.76
CA ILE A 84 -9.19 7.01 -2.54
C ILE A 84 -9.23 8.00 -1.39
N LEU A 85 -8.78 9.23 -1.62
CA LEU A 85 -8.76 10.31 -0.64
C LEU A 85 -10.14 10.59 -0.05
N GLU A 86 -11.18 10.60 -0.88
CA GLU A 86 -12.58 10.80 -0.45
C GLU A 86 -13.07 9.67 0.47
N THR A 87 -12.46 8.49 0.41
CA THR A 87 -12.87 7.35 1.23
C THR A 87 -12.13 7.24 2.56
N ILE A 88 -11.10 8.05 2.78
CA ILE A 88 -10.33 8.10 4.03
C ILE A 88 -10.99 9.13 4.95
N LEU A 89 -11.46 8.68 6.12
CA LEU A 89 -12.21 9.52 7.07
C LEU A 89 -11.30 10.53 7.77
N CYS A 90 -10.24 10.06 8.45
CA CYS A 90 -9.30 10.90 9.20
C CYS A 90 -8.03 11.17 8.37
N LYS A 91 -7.66 12.44 8.23
CA LYS A 91 -6.53 12.90 7.39
C LYS A 91 -5.79 14.10 7.98
N ASP A 92 -5.91 14.27 9.29
CA ASP A 92 -5.35 15.42 10.03
C ASP A 92 -3.83 15.31 10.17
N THR A 93 -3.30 14.09 10.26
CA THR A 93 -1.87 13.79 10.35
C THR A 93 -1.45 12.79 9.27
N SER A 94 -0.15 12.70 8.99
CA SER A 94 0.40 11.67 8.10
C SER A 94 0.11 10.26 8.61
N LYS A 95 0.16 10.08 9.93
CA LYS A 95 -0.26 8.87 10.63
C LYS A 95 -1.73 8.51 10.36
N HIS A 96 -2.66 9.47 10.48
CA HIS A 96 -4.08 9.21 10.20
C HIS A 96 -4.31 8.70 8.77
N ILE A 97 -3.61 9.27 7.79
CA ILE A 97 -3.69 8.84 6.39
C ILE A 97 -3.14 7.42 6.24
N TRP A 98 -1.95 7.15 6.78
CA TRP A 98 -1.30 5.84 6.73
C TRP A 98 -2.15 4.74 7.37
N ASP A 99 -2.64 4.99 8.59
CA ASP A 99 -3.45 4.03 9.34
C ASP A 99 -4.81 3.79 8.67
N SER A 100 -5.40 4.82 8.06
CA SER A 100 -6.63 4.67 7.27
C SER A 100 -6.42 3.83 6.01
N MET A 101 -5.31 4.05 5.29
CA MET A 101 -4.92 3.21 4.14
C MET A 101 -4.71 1.76 4.56
N LYS A 102 -3.98 1.54 5.66
CA LYS A 102 -3.74 0.22 6.24
C LYS A 102 -5.04 -0.50 6.58
N LYS A 103 -5.91 0.15 7.34
CA LYS A 103 -7.21 -0.40 7.76
C LYS A 103 -8.09 -0.79 6.57
N LYS A 104 -8.11 0.03 5.52
CA LYS A 104 -8.97 -0.19 4.35
C LYS A 104 -8.45 -1.26 3.40
N TYR A 105 -7.14 -1.26 3.12
CA TYR A 105 -6.60 -2.02 2.01
C TYR A 105 -5.79 -3.26 2.43
N GLN A 106 -5.15 -3.27 3.61
CA GLN A 106 -4.34 -4.41 4.04
C GLN A 106 -5.15 -5.70 4.15
N GLY A 107 -6.32 -5.65 4.79
CA GLY A 107 -7.21 -6.81 4.94
C GLY A 107 -7.74 -7.31 3.60
N THR A 108 -8.08 -6.39 2.69
CA THR A 108 -8.60 -6.71 1.36
C THR A 108 -7.54 -7.38 0.49
N THR A 109 -6.30 -6.88 0.49
CA THR A 109 -5.19 -7.47 -0.27
C THR A 109 -4.83 -8.86 0.28
N ARG A 110 -4.72 -9.00 1.60
CA ARG A 110 -4.42 -10.29 2.24
C ARG A 110 -5.51 -11.33 1.97
N ALA A 111 -6.79 -10.96 2.11
CA ALA A 111 -7.90 -11.88 1.88
C ALA A 111 -7.94 -12.38 0.42
N LYS A 112 -7.76 -11.48 -0.56
CA LYS A 112 -7.68 -11.87 -1.98
C LYS A 112 -6.51 -12.81 -2.25
N LYS A 113 -5.34 -12.54 -1.67
CA LYS A 113 -4.16 -13.40 -1.83
C LYS A 113 -4.39 -14.79 -1.24
N GLN A 114 -4.97 -14.87 -0.05
CA GLN A 114 -5.31 -16.15 0.60
C GLN A 114 -6.34 -16.93 -0.23
N GLN A 115 -7.37 -16.25 -0.76
CA GLN A 115 -8.37 -16.88 -1.62
C GLN A 115 -7.75 -17.44 -2.91
N LEU A 116 -6.88 -16.66 -3.56
CA LEU A 116 -6.18 -17.12 -4.77
C LEU A 116 -5.27 -18.31 -4.46
N GLN A 117 -4.54 -18.29 -3.35
CA GLN A 117 -3.69 -19.40 -2.92
C GLN A 117 -4.50 -20.67 -2.61
N ALA A 118 -5.67 -20.54 -1.97
CA ALA A 118 -6.57 -21.67 -1.72
C ALA A 118 -7.07 -22.29 -3.04
N LEU A 119 -7.44 -21.46 -4.02
CA LEU A 119 -7.82 -21.94 -5.35
C LEU A 119 -6.67 -22.68 -6.03
N HIS A 120 -5.43 -22.18 -5.96
CA HIS A 120 -4.27 -22.87 -6.51
C HIS A 120 -4.09 -24.26 -5.90
N SER A 121 -4.19 -24.37 -4.57
CA SER A 121 -4.10 -25.65 -3.89
C SER A 121 -5.26 -26.60 -4.25
N GLU A 122 -6.49 -26.09 -4.42
CA GLU A 122 -7.65 -26.88 -4.87
C GLU A 122 -7.44 -27.41 -6.29
N PHE A 123 -6.88 -26.60 -7.19
CA PHE A 123 -6.56 -27.01 -8.56
C PHE A 123 -5.40 -28.02 -8.64
N GLU A 124 -4.35 -27.85 -7.84
CA GLU A 124 -3.20 -28.77 -7.80
C GLU A 124 -3.60 -30.17 -7.27
N THR A 125 -4.56 -30.21 -6.34
CA THR A 125 -5.08 -31.46 -5.77
C THR A 125 -6.30 -32.00 -6.52
N LEU A 126 -6.70 -31.34 -7.61
CA LEU A 126 -7.85 -31.70 -8.41
C LEU A 126 -7.61 -33.03 -9.10
N GLN A 127 -8.45 -34.01 -8.78
CA GLN A 127 -8.43 -35.32 -9.42
C GLN A 127 -9.86 -35.82 -9.60
N MET A 128 -10.12 -36.41 -10.75
CA MET A 128 -11.41 -37.02 -11.06
C MET A 128 -11.65 -38.22 -10.14
N LYS A 129 -12.84 -38.28 -9.54
CA LYS A 129 -13.20 -39.37 -8.63
C LYS A 129 -13.64 -40.61 -9.40
N SER A 130 -13.48 -41.79 -8.79
CA SER A 130 -13.99 -43.04 -9.37
C SER A 130 -15.51 -42.98 -9.50
N GLY A 131 -16.02 -43.17 -10.73
CA GLY A 131 -17.45 -43.10 -11.03
C GLY A 131 -17.99 -41.69 -11.30
N GLU A 132 -17.15 -40.65 -11.29
CA GLU A 132 -17.53 -39.30 -11.72
C GLU A 132 -17.68 -39.23 -13.25
N LEU A 133 -18.66 -38.47 -13.75
CA LEU A 133 -18.77 -38.23 -15.18
C LEU A 133 -17.71 -37.22 -15.63
N VAL A 134 -17.13 -37.44 -16.80
CA VAL A 134 -16.14 -36.52 -17.39
C VAL A 134 -16.68 -35.10 -17.52
N THR A 135 -17.98 -34.95 -17.79
CA THR A 135 -18.65 -33.64 -17.88
C THR A 135 -18.67 -32.90 -16.55
N ASP A 136 -18.91 -33.60 -15.44
CA ASP A 136 -19.00 -33.01 -14.11
C ASP A 136 -17.63 -32.56 -13.63
N TYR A 137 -16.61 -33.40 -13.83
CA TYR A 137 -15.22 -33.07 -13.57
C TYR A 137 -14.76 -31.84 -14.37
N PHE A 138 -15.09 -31.79 -15.66
CA PHE A 138 -14.75 -30.66 -16.52
C PHE A 138 -15.45 -29.37 -16.07
N SER A 139 -16.74 -29.43 -15.73
CA SER A 139 -17.49 -28.29 -15.19
C SER A 139 -16.87 -27.76 -13.90
N TRP A 140 -16.44 -28.64 -12.99
CA TRP A 140 -15.80 -28.22 -11.74
C TRP A 140 -14.42 -27.59 -11.98
N THR A 141 -13.61 -28.19 -12.86
CA THR A 141 -12.31 -27.64 -13.28
C THR A 141 -12.47 -26.22 -13.84
N MET A 142 -13.42 -26.04 -14.77
CA MET A 142 -13.71 -24.72 -15.36
C MET A 142 -14.20 -23.71 -14.33
N ALA A 143 -14.97 -24.15 -13.33
CA ALA A 143 -15.41 -23.28 -12.25
C ALA A 143 -14.23 -22.76 -11.39
N ILE A 144 -13.26 -23.62 -11.07
CA ILE A 144 -12.05 -23.22 -10.32
C ILE A 144 -11.21 -22.25 -11.15
N VAL A 145 -10.94 -22.57 -12.42
CA VAL A 145 -10.17 -21.71 -13.33
C VAL A 145 -10.84 -20.35 -13.50
N ASN A 146 -12.16 -20.29 -13.66
CA ASN A 146 -12.87 -19.02 -13.80
C ASN A 146 -12.80 -18.18 -12.50
N LYS A 147 -12.87 -18.82 -11.32
CA LYS A 147 -12.66 -18.12 -10.04
C LYS A 147 -11.23 -17.57 -9.93
N MET A 148 -10.22 -18.35 -10.29
CA MET A 148 -8.83 -17.90 -10.31
C MET A 148 -8.66 -16.68 -11.20
N ARG A 149 -9.22 -16.71 -12.41
CA ARG A 149 -9.17 -15.59 -13.35
C ARG A 149 -9.78 -14.32 -12.75
N ILE A 150 -10.98 -14.42 -12.16
CA ILE A 150 -11.66 -13.28 -11.52
C ILE A 150 -10.83 -12.68 -10.37
N HIS A 151 -10.11 -13.52 -9.61
CA HIS A 151 -9.28 -13.07 -8.49
C HIS A 151 -7.85 -12.68 -8.87
N GLY A 152 -7.36 -13.11 -10.04
CA GLY A 152 -6.03 -12.81 -10.59
C GLY A 152 -5.97 -11.62 -11.56
N ASP A 153 -7.04 -11.32 -12.30
CA ASP A 153 -7.11 -10.29 -13.36
C ASP A 153 -7.37 -8.86 -12.85
N LYS A 154 -6.90 -8.51 -11.65
CA LYS A 154 -6.73 -7.08 -11.29
C LYS A 154 -5.32 -6.57 -11.58
N LYS A 155 -4.62 -7.21 -12.53
CA LYS A 155 -3.53 -6.55 -13.25
C LYS A 155 -4.20 -5.74 -14.34
N GLU A 156 -4.14 -4.42 -14.23
CA GLU A 156 -4.62 -3.52 -15.28
C GLU A 156 -4.02 -3.97 -16.62
N ASP A 157 -4.91 -4.27 -17.56
CA ASP A 157 -4.60 -4.30 -18.98
C ASP A 157 -4.28 -2.86 -19.39
N VAL A 158 -3.04 -2.42 -19.14
CA VAL A 158 -2.48 -1.28 -19.85
C VAL A 158 -2.15 -1.80 -21.24
N THR A 159 -3.19 -1.80 -22.08
CA THR A 159 -3.05 -1.87 -23.54
C THR A 159 -2.26 -0.65 -23.98
N ASN A 160 -0.93 -0.78 -24.01
CA ASN A 160 -0.10 0.00 -24.90
C ASN A 160 -0.44 -0.45 -26.32
N SER A 161 -1.32 0.30 -26.99
CA SER A 161 -1.41 0.26 -28.44
C SER A 161 -0.36 1.22 -29.02
N PRO A 162 0.28 0.87 -30.14
CA PRO A 162 1.46 1.54 -30.68
C PRO A 162 1.18 2.95 -31.23
#